data_AF-A0A286F778-F1
#
_entry.id   AF-A0A286F778-F1
#
_cell.length_a   1.000
_cell.length_b   1.000
_cell.length_c   1.000
_cell.angle_alpha   90.00
_cell.angle_beta   90.00
_cell.angle_gamma   90.00
#
_symmetry.space_group_name_H-M   'P 1'
#
loop_
_entity.id
_entity.type
_entity.pdbx_description
1 polymer ?
#
loop_
_entity_poly.entity_id
_entity_poly.type
_entity_poly.pdbx_seq_one_letter_code
_entity_poly.pdbx_strand_id
1 'polypeptide(L)'
;MRIVTIIFTVLAAGMPILSGVMKLTQSKEVIDTLTKAGVGDKAIVLGLMEIGFATLFIYPKTMKLGFILLSCYFAGALATEISHGAPLNAFLPLVLIWIGAFLRDKTIFLPVVS
;
A
#
# COMPACT_ATOMS: atom_id res chain seq x y z
N MET A 1 2.28 -24.00 1.68
CA MET A 1 2.25 -22.73 0.92
C MET A 1 1.08 -21.80 1.28
N ARG A 2 -0.15 -22.30 1.51
CA ARG A 2 -1.33 -21.47 1.80
C ARG A 2 -1.17 -20.50 2.99
N ILE A 3 -0.57 -20.97 4.10
CA ILE A 3 -0.31 -20.13 5.29
C ILE A 3 0.65 -18.97 4.97
N VAL A 4 1.73 -19.24 4.22
CA VAL A 4 2.70 -18.22 3.82
C VAL A 4 2.02 -17.14 2.97
N THR A 5 1.22 -17.53 1.97
CA THR A 5 0.46 -16.58 1.15
C THR A 5 -0.48 -15.72 2.00
N ILE A 6 -1.18 -16.30 2.99
CA ILE A 6 -2.07 -15.55 3.88
C ILE A 6 -1.28 -14.54 4.71
N ILE A 7 -0.16 -14.94 5.33
CA ILE A 7 0.68 -14.05 6.14
C ILE A 7 1.12 -12.84 5.32
N PHE A 8 1.69 -13.05 4.13
CA PHE A 8 2.14 -11.97 3.27
C PHE A 8 0.99 -11.08 2.79
N THR A 9 -0.18 -11.66 2.49
CA THR A 9 -1.36 -10.88 2.09
C THR A 9 -1.87 -10.00 3.22
N VAL A 10 -1.92 -10.54 4.44
CA VAL A 10 -2.33 -9.79 5.64
C VAL A 10 -1.37 -8.66 5.92
N LEU A 11 -0.06 -8.88 5.83
CA LEU A 11 0.93 -7.82 6.01
C LEU A 11 0.85 -6.76 4.91
N ALA A 12 0.79 -7.20 3.64
CA ALA A 12 0.75 -6.32 2.48
C ALA A 12 -0.50 -5.43 2.44
N ALA A 13 -1.65 -5.92 2.90
CA ALA A 13 -2.89 -5.15 2.93
C ALA A 13 -3.11 -4.45 4.27
N GLY A 14 -2.69 -5.06 5.38
CA GLY A 14 -2.88 -4.55 6.72
C GLY A 14 -2.08 -3.28 6.98
N MET A 15 -0.83 -3.18 6.50
CA MET A 15 -0.03 -1.98 6.67
C MET A 15 -0.67 -0.74 6.01
N PRO A 16 -1.09 -0.78 4.73
CA PRO A 16 -1.83 0.33 4.11
C PRO A 16 -3.16 0.63 4.83
N ILE A 17 -3.92 -0.38 5.24
CA ILE A 17 -5.20 -0.16 5.94
C ILE A 17 -4.98 0.58 7.27
N LEU A 18 -4.03 0.12 8.08
CA LEU A 18 -3.69 0.78 9.35
C LEU A 18 -3.19 2.20 9.13
N SER A 19 -2.30 2.39 8.16
CA SER A 19 -1.82 3.70 7.72
C SER A 19 -2.97 4.62 7.33
N GLY A 20 -3.93 4.11 6.55
CA GLY A 20 -5.06 4.88 6.09
C GLY A 20 -6.01 5.25 7.22
N VAL A 21 -6.29 4.33 8.15
CA VAL A 21 -7.09 4.60 9.34
C VAL A 21 -6.45 5.68 10.19
N MET A 22 -5.12 5.64 10.40
CA MET A 22 -4.41 6.71 11.11
C MET A 22 -4.58 8.06 10.42
N LYS A 23 -4.55 8.12 9.09
CA LYS A 23 -4.83 9.34 8.32
C LYS A 23 -6.26 9.87 8.48
N LEU A 24 -7.24 8.99 8.69
CA LEU A 24 -8.63 9.39 8.97
C LEU A 24 -8.80 10.00 10.37
N THR A 25 -7.92 9.70 11.32
CA THR A 25 -8.00 10.31 12.67
C THR A 25 -7.63 11.79 12.69
N GLN A 26 -6.93 12.28 11.66
CA GLN A 26 -6.42 13.66 11.57
C GLN A 26 -5.71 14.14 12.84
N SER A 27 -5.00 13.23 13.53
CA SER A 27 -4.24 13.61 14.71
C SER A 27 -3.17 14.65 14.36
N LYS A 28 -2.82 15.51 15.32
CA LYS A 28 -1.81 16.56 15.11
C LYS A 28 -0.51 16.00 14.55
N GLU A 29 -0.05 14.86 15.07
CA GLU A 29 1.16 14.18 14.62
C GLU A 29 1.09 13.75 13.14
N VAL A 30 -0.04 13.18 12.72
CA VAL A 30 -0.26 12.75 11.33
C VAL A 30 -0.30 13.95 10.38
N ILE A 31 -1.05 15.00 10.74
CA ILE A 31 -1.14 16.21 9.93
C ILE A 31 0.21 16.93 9.85
N ASP A 32 0.94 17.06 10.96
CA ASP A 32 2.27 17.69 10.98
C ASP A 32 3.25 16.91 10.09
N THR A 33 3.19 15.58 10.11
CA THR A 33 4.02 14.72 9.25
C THR A 33 3.68 14.89 7.76
N LEU A 34 2.38 14.87 7.41
CA LEU A 34 1.95 15.05 6.02
C LEU A 34 2.15 16.48 5.51
N THR A 35 2.10 17.48 6.40
CA THR A 35 2.37 18.88 6.07
C THR A 35 3.84 19.08 5.71
N LYS A 36 4.77 18.39 6.36
CA LYS A 36 6.19 18.38 5.95
C LYS A 36 6.39 17.81 4.54
N ALA A 37 5.51 16.93 4.10
CA ALA A 37 5.47 16.39 2.74
C ALA A 37 4.59 17.22 1.78
N GLY A 38 4.04 18.36 2.22
CA GLY A 38 3.23 19.26 1.40
C GLY A 38 1.78 18.83 1.16
N VAL A 39 1.28 17.81 1.87
CA VAL A 39 -0.04 17.18 1.62
C VAL A 39 -0.89 17.01 2.89
N GLY A 40 -0.68 17.86 3.89
CA GLY A 40 -1.39 17.81 5.18
C GLY A 40 -2.91 17.91 5.05
N ASP A 41 -3.40 18.77 4.15
CA ASP A 41 -4.83 18.96 3.86
C ASP A 41 -5.45 17.78 3.09
N LYS A 42 -4.62 16.89 2.53
CA LYS A 42 -5.06 15.71 1.78
C LYS A 42 -5.07 14.42 2.62
N ALA A 43 -4.86 14.50 3.93
CA ALA A 43 -4.78 13.33 4.81
C ALA A 43 -5.94 12.34 4.62
N ILE A 44 -7.18 12.84 4.64
CA ILE A 44 -8.38 11.99 4.47
C ILE A 44 -8.37 11.30 3.10
N VAL A 45 -8.06 12.03 2.03
CA VAL A 45 -8.05 11.50 0.66
C VAL A 45 -7.02 10.38 0.54
N LEU A 46 -5.79 10.63 1.04
CA LEU A 46 -4.72 9.63 1.05
C LEU A 46 -5.11 8.40 1.87
N GLY A 47 -5.74 8.58 3.03
CA GLY A 47 -6.20 7.47 3.86
C GLY A 47 -7.28 6.63 3.20
N LEU A 48 -8.25 7.26 2.53
CA LEU A 48 -9.28 6.56 1.76
C LEU A 48 -8.69 5.81 0.56
N MET A 49 -7.67 6.37 -0.10
CA MET A 49 -6.95 5.68 -1.18
C MET A 49 -6.26 4.43 -0.65
N GLU A 50 -5.51 4.51 0.45
CA GLU A 50 -4.84 3.34 1.05
C GLU A 50 -5.84 2.23 1.41
N ILE A 51 -6.93 2.58 2.10
CA ILE A 51 -7.96 1.61 2.51
C ILE A 51 -8.67 1.02 1.29
N GLY A 52 -9.09 1.86 0.34
CA GLY A 52 -9.80 1.44 -0.86
C GLY A 52 -8.94 0.51 -1.73
N PHE A 53 -7.69 0.89 -1.99
CA PHE A 53 -6.78 0.10 -2.81
C PHE A 53 -6.41 -1.23 -2.13
N ALA A 54 -6.19 -1.22 -0.81
CA ALA A 54 -5.96 -2.44 -0.05
C ALA A 54 -7.19 -3.37 -0.03
N THR A 55 -8.40 -2.82 0.05
CA THR A 55 -9.64 -3.59 -0.04
C THR A 55 -9.76 -4.28 -1.40
N LEU A 56 -9.49 -3.54 -2.49
CA LEU A 56 -9.44 -4.10 -3.84
C LEU A 56 -8.37 -5.18 -3.97
N PHE A 57 -7.21 -4.99 -3.33
CA PHE A 57 -6.13 -5.96 -3.35
C PHE A 57 -6.55 -7.25 -2.63
N ILE A 58 -7.16 -7.17 -1.44
CA ILE A 58 -7.62 -8.34 -0.68
C ILE A 58 -8.66 -9.13 -1.48
N TYR A 59 -9.63 -8.45 -2.11
CA TYR A 59 -10.72 -9.13 -2.80
C TYR A 59 -10.23 -9.88 -4.05
N PRO A 60 -10.41 -11.22 -4.15
CA PRO A 60 -9.79 -12.04 -5.19
C PRO A 60 -10.10 -11.60 -6.63
N LYS A 61 -11.32 -11.12 -6.90
CA LYS A 61 -11.73 -10.72 -8.27
C LYS A 61 -11.11 -9.40 -8.71
N THR A 62 -10.72 -8.53 -7.77
CA THR A 62 -10.15 -7.21 -8.05
C THR A 62 -8.67 -7.11 -7.66
N MET A 63 -8.06 -8.21 -7.25
CA MET A 63 -6.70 -8.24 -6.69
C MET A 63 -5.68 -7.56 -7.60
N LYS A 64 -5.73 -7.82 -8.91
CA LYS A 64 -4.82 -7.23 -9.90
C LYS A 64 -4.95 -5.71 -9.97
N LEU A 65 -6.18 -5.19 -9.87
CA LEU A 65 -6.42 -3.75 -9.83
C LEU A 65 -5.87 -3.13 -8.55
N GLY A 66 -6.15 -3.75 -7.39
CA GLY A 66 -5.61 -3.29 -6.11
C GLY A 66 -4.07 -3.32 -6.08
N PHE A 67 -3.46 -4.35 -6.66
CA PHE A 67 -2.01 -4.47 -6.79
C PHE A 67 -1.40 -3.29 -7.57
N ILE A 68 -1.98 -2.95 -8.72
CA ILE A 68 -1.52 -1.81 -9.55
C ILE A 68 -1.68 -0.50 -8.78
N LEU A 69 -2.85 -0.25 -8.19
CA LEU A 69 -3.14 0.99 -7.48
C LEU A 69 -2.23 1.19 -6.26
N LEU A 70 -2.02 0.15 -5.47
CA LEU A 70 -1.09 0.18 -4.34
C LEU A 70 0.36 0.38 -4.79
N SER A 71 0.77 -0.26 -5.89
CA SER A 71 2.12 -0.09 -6.44
C SER A 71 2.37 1.35 -6.88
N CYS A 72 1.42 1.96 -7.59
CA CYS A 72 1.49 3.37 -7.98
C CYS A 72 1.50 4.30 -6.77
N TYR A 73 0.64 4.05 -5.79
CA TYR A 73 0.54 4.86 -4.59
C TYR A 73 1.85 4.86 -3.78
N PHE A 74 2.37 3.66 -3.45
CA PHE A 74 3.58 3.56 -2.62
C PHE A 74 4.86 3.92 -3.37
N ALA A 75 4.94 3.73 -4.69
CA ALA A 75 6.05 4.25 -5.47
C ALA A 75 6.08 5.79 -5.44
N GLY A 76 4.91 6.44 -5.54
CA GLY A 76 4.78 7.89 -5.37
C GLY A 76 5.16 8.36 -3.96
N ALA A 77 4.66 7.68 -2.93
CA ALA A 77 5.01 7.98 -1.54
C ALA A 77 6.51 7.84 -1.28
N LEU A 78 7.14 6.78 -1.79
CA LEU A 78 8.59 6.56 -1.67
C LEU A 78 9.40 7.65 -2.37
N ALA A 79 8.97 8.09 -3.56
CA ALA A 79 9.61 9.21 -4.25
C ALA A 79 9.51 10.50 -3.42
N THR A 80 8.33 10.79 -2.82
CA THR A 80 8.15 11.93 -1.92
C THR A 80 9.05 11.83 -0.69
N GLU A 81 9.15 10.66 -0.05
CA GLU A 81 10.02 10.44 1.10
C GLU A 81 11.49 10.73 0.76
N ILE A 82 11.98 10.20 -0.36
CA ILE A 82 13.35 10.44 -0.84
C ILE A 82 13.58 11.92 -1.12
N SER A 83 12.65 12.60 -1.81
CA SER A 83 12.79 14.02 -2.16
C SER A 83 12.83 14.94 -0.94
N HIS A 84 12.23 14.54 0.18
CA HIS A 84 12.18 15.33 1.41
C HIS A 84 13.18 14.87 2.49
N GLY A 85 14.02 13.88 2.18
CA GLY A 85 14.95 13.29 3.17
C GLY A 85 14.23 12.62 4.35
N ALA A 86 12.99 12.17 4.14
CA ALA A 86 12.18 11.52 5.15
C ALA A 86 12.50 10.01 5.26
N PRO A 87 12.13 9.35 6.37
CA PRO A 87 12.25 7.89 6.48
C PRO A 87 11.49 7.16 5.37
N LEU A 88 12.06 6.06 4.86
CA LEU A 88 11.52 5.28 3.74
C LEU A 88 10.39 4.32 4.17
N ASN A 89 9.35 4.85 4.81
CA ASN A 89 8.26 4.05 5.35
C ASN A 89 7.41 3.40 4.25
N ALA A 90 7.36 3.98 3.05
CA ALA A 90 6.64 3.43 1.90
C ALA A 90 7.32 2.20 1.28
N PHE A 91 8.62 1.98 1.54
CA PHE A 91 9.38 0.90 0.91
C PHE A 91 8.90 -0.49 1.33
N LEU A 92 8.70 -0.70 2.63
CA LEU A 92 8.32 -2.02 3.15
C LEU A 92 6.93 -2.47 2.66
N PRO A 93 5.86 -1.64 2.74
CA PRO A 93 4.57 -1.97 2.14
C PRO A 93 4.68 -2.28 0.64
N LEU A 94 5.44 -1.47 -0.12
CA LEU A 94 5.61 -1.68 -1.56
C LEU A 94 6.18 -3.08 -1.87
N VAL A 95 7.26 -3.47 -1.20
CA VAL A 95 7.87 -4.80 -1.38
C VAL A 95 6.90 -5.92 -1.01
N LEU A 96 6.19 -5.79 0.12
CA LEU A 96 5.23 -6.79 0.57
C LEU A 96 4.05 -6.95 -0.39
N ILE A 97 3.58 -5.86 -1.00
CA ILE A 97 2.51 -5.88 -2.01
C ILE A 97 2.92 -6.71 -3.23
N TRP A 98 4.16 -6.54 -3.72
CA TRP A 98 4.69 -7.32 -4.84
C TRP A 98 4.86 -8.81 -4.48
N ILE A 99 5.44 -9.11 -3.32
CA ILE A 99 5.57 -10.50 -2.85
C ILE A 99 4.19 -11.14 -2.67
N GLY A 100 3.26 -10.43 -2.03
CA GLY A 100 1.89 -10.88 -1.82
C GLY A 100 1.15 -11.16 -3.13
N ALA A 101 1.29 -10.28 -4.13
CA ALA A 101 0.71 -10.48 -5.46
C ALA A 101 1.28 -11.73 -6.13
N PHE A 102 2.61 -11.89 -6.13
CA PHE A 102 3.29 -13.04 -6.73
C PHE A 102 2.88 -14.38 -6.07
N LEU A 103 2.77 -14.40 -4.75
CA LEU A 103 2.38 -15.59 -3.99
C LEU A 103 0.90 -15.97 -4.17
N ARG A 104 0.05 -15.01 -4.52
CA ARG A 104 -1.39 -15.22 -4.73
C ARG A 104 -1.72 -15.62 -6.15
N ASP A 105 -1.10 -14.98 -7.14
CA ASP A 105 -1.32 -15.26 -8.54
C ASP A 105 -0.03 -15.03 -9.35
N LYS A 106 0.68 -16.14 -9.62
CA LYS A 106 1.92 -16.12 -10.41
C LYS A 106 1.68 -15.71 -11.85
N THR A 107 0.45 -15.86 -12.38
CA THR A 107 0.14 -15.50 -13.78
C THR A 107 0.19 -14.01 -14.03
N ILE A 108 0.24 -13.19 -12.97
CA ILE A 108 0.50 -11.75 -13.07
C ILE A 108 1.91 -11.49 -13.67
N PHE A 109 2.87 -12.38 -13.39
CA PHE A 109 4.29 -12.17 -13.71
C PHE A 109 4.86 -13.23 -14.65
N LEU A 110 4.32 -14.44 -14.62
CA LEU A 110 4.82 -15.58 -15.36
C LEU A 110 3.79 -16.02 -16.40
N PRO A 111 4.22 -16.43 -17.60
CA PRO A 111 3.30 -16.99 -18.59
C PRO A 111 2.69 -18.29 -18.05
N VAL A 112 1.45 -18.56 -18.45
CA VAL A 112 0.80 -19.85 -18.17
C VAL A 112 1.52 -20.88 -19.01
N VAL A 113 2.29 -21.76 -18.36
CA VAL A 113 2.94 -22.89 -19.03
C VAL A 113 1.84 -23.92 -19.30
N SER A 114 1.48 -24.06 -20.59
CA SER A 114 0.52 -25.03 -21.13
C SER A 114 1.11 -26.43 -21.17
#